data_AF-A0A383X5L5-F1
#
_entry.id   AF-A0A383X5L5-F1
#
_cell.length_a   1.000
_cell.length_b   1.000
_cell.length_c   1.000
_cell.angle_alpha   90.00
_cell.angle_beta   90.00
_cell.angle_gamma   90.00
#
_symmetry.space_group_name_H-M   'P 1'
#
loop_
_entity.id
_entity.type
_entity.pdbx_description
1 polymer ?
#
loop_
_entity_poly.entity_id
_entity_poly.type
_entity_poly.pdbx_seq_one_letter_code
_entity_poly.pdbx_strand_id
1 'polypeptide(L)'
;MTSSLTTVAYLGATILFILSLGGLSNPETSRRGNLYGIIGMTIAVLATVLGPRVAAAGIPWIVAAMVAGGAIGLYAARAVQMTQMPELVAIMHSLVGLAACLVGFASYVDTSIQYTGAEKAIHEIEIYVGILIGAVTFSGSVIAFGKLSGKIGGKPLLLPARHWLNLAGLLVVLWYGREFVMAPSIEAGMTPLIVMTAIALLFGIHMVMAIGGADMPVVVSMLNSYSGWAAAATGFMLSNDLLIVTGALVGSSGAILSYIMCRAMNRNFISVIAGGFGTGGGAPAAKAGEQPAGEVSPVSAAETSELLREAKNVIIVPG
;
A
#
# COMPACT_ATOMS: atom_id res chain seq x y z
N MET A 1 -14.62 -15.60 -24.40
CA MET A 1 -13.63 -14.82 -25.18
C MET A 1 -12.44 -15.73 -25.47
N THR A 2 -11.77 -15.63 -26.62
CA THR A 2 -10.57 -16.44 -26.90
C THR A 2 -9.39 -15.98 -26.04
N SER A 3 -8.44 -16.87 -25.76
CA SER A 3 -7.23 -16.53 -24.99
C SER A 3 -6.46 -15.37 -25.61
N SER A 4 -6.29 -15.38 -26.95
CA SER A 4 -5.60 -14.31 -27.67
C SER A 4 -6.27 -12.94 -27.51
N LEU A 5 -7.61 -12.88 -27.53
CA LEU A 5 -8.33 -11.62 -27.34
C LEU A 5 -8.21 -11.13 -25.89
N THR A 6 -8.13 -12.05 -24.91
CA THR A 6 -7.84 -11.72 -23.51
C THR A 6 -6.47 -11.06 -23.37
N THR A 7 -5.44 -11.65 -23.97
CA THR A 7 -4.07 -11.11 -23.94
C THR A 7 -3.99 -9.73 -24.59
N VAL A 8 -4.64 -9.53 -25.73
CA VAL A 8 -4.68 -8.21 -26.40
C VAL A 8 -5.41 -7.18 -25.55
N ALA A 9 -6.52 -7.55 -24.90
CA ALA A 9 -7.24 -6.66 -24.00
C ALA A 9 -6.39 -6.27 -22.78
N TYR A 10 -5.62 -7.21 -22.21
CA TYR A 10 -4.68 -6.95 -21.12
C TYR A 10 -3.54 -6.03 -21.55
N LEU A 11 -3.01 -6.19 -22.76
CA LEU A 11 -2.02 -5.27 -23.33
C LEU A 11 -2.59 -3.86 -23.48
N GLY A 12 -3.80 -3.74 -24.03
CA GLY A 12 -4.50 -2.46 -24.18
C GLY A 12 -4.78 -1.78 -22.83
N ALA A 13 -5.26 -2.53 -21.84
CA ALA A 13 -5.48 -2.03 -20.49
C ALA A 13 -4.18 -1.57 -19.83
N THR A 14 -3.07 -2.32 -20.00
CA THR A 14 -1.74 -1.94 -19.53
C THR A 14 -1.29 -0.60 -20.09
N ILE A 15 -1.42 -0.39 -21.41
CA ILE A 15 -1.08 0.89 -22.06
C ILE A 15 -1.92 2.03 -21.47
N LEU A 16 -3.22 1.81 -21.26
CA LEU A 16 -4.11 2.80 -20.67
C LEU A 16 -3.73 3.15 -19.23
N PHE A 17 -3.28 2.18 -18.42
CA PHE A 17 -2.77 2.45 -17.06
C PHE A 17 -1.48 3.27 -17.08
N ILE A 18 -0.57 3.01 -18.02
CA ILE A 18 0.65 3.83 -18.20
C ILE A 18 0.26 5.28 -18.57
N LEU A 19 -0.64 5.44 -19.54
CA LEU A 19 -1.16 6.76 -19.95
C LEU A 19 -1.94 7.44 -18.82
N SER A 20 -2.61 6.68 -17.96
CA SER A 20 -3.31 7.21 -16.79
C SER A 20 -2.33 7.86 -15.82
N LEU A 21 -1.26 7.15 -15.43
CA LEU A 21 -0.22 7.68 -14.54
C LEU A 21 0.50 8.90 -15.15
N GLY A 22 0.86 8.84 -16.43
CA GLY A 22 1.46 9.98 -17.13
C GLY A 22 0.52 11.18 -17.27
N GLY A 23 -0.79 10.93 -17.42
CA GLY A 23 -1.79 12.00 -17.44
C GLY A 23 -2.02 12.65 -16.07
N LEU A 24 -1.91 11.87 -14.99
CA LEU A 24 -2.09 12.34 -13.61
C LEU A 24 -0.92 13.19 -13.10
N SER A 25 0.27 13.10 -13.71
CA SER A 25 1.44 13.87 -13.27
C SER A 25 1.39 15.35 -13.66
N ASN A 26 0.47 15.77 -14.54
CA ASN A 26 0.30 17.17 -14.94
C ASN A 26 -1.12 17.66 -14.67
N PRO A 27 -1.31 18.84 -14.04
CA PRO A 27 -2.64 19.36 -13.72
C PRO A 27 -3.57 19.48 -14.94
N GLU A 28 -3.04 19.92 -16.09
CA GLU A 28 -3.81 20.11 -17.32
C GLU A 28 -4.34 18.79 -17.91
N THR A 29 -3.58 17.71 -17.79
CA THR A 29 -3.95 16.38 -18.33
C THR A 29 -4.62 15.47 -17.32
N SER A 30 -4.69 15.86 -16.04
CA SER A 30 -5.17 15.03 -14.92
C SER A 30 -6.53 14.37 -15.17
N ARG A 31 -7.48 15.11 -15.76
CA ARG A 31 -8.82 14.60 -16.11
C ARG A 31 -8.76 13.50 -17.18
N ARG A 32 -7.91 13.68 -18.20
CA ARG A 32 -7.70 12.67 -19.25
C ARG A 32 -6.99 11.44 -18.69
N GLY A 33 -5.99 11.65 -17.81
CA GLY A 33 -5.33 10.57 -17.09
C GLY A 33 -6.32 9.70 -16.30
N ASN A 34 -7.24 10.32 -15.56
CA ASN A 34 -8.28 9.59 -14.84
C ASN A 34 -9.21 8.80 -15.79
N LEU A 35 -9.61 9.40 -16.91
CA LEU A 35 -10.43 8.71 -17.92
C LEU A 35 -9.73 7.47 -18.50
N TYR A 36 -8.43 7.55 -18.79
CA TYR A 36 -7.66 6.38 -19.24
C TYR A 36 -7.65 5.26 -18.20
N GLY A 37 -7.55 5.60 -16.91
CA GLY A 37 -7.63 4.63 -15.82
C GLY A 37 -9.00 3.94 -15.76
N ILE A 38 -10.10 4.69 -15.89
CA ILE A 38 -11.47 4.15 -15.91
C ILE A 38 -11.66 3.17 -17.08
N ILE A 39 -11.25 3.58 -18.28
CA ILE A 39 -11.37 2.73 -19.49
C ILE A 39 -10.49 1.48 -19.35
N GLY A 40 -9.25 1.64 -18.90
CA GLY A 40 -8.31 0.53 -18.69
C GLY A 40 -8.84 -0.51 -17.70
N MET A 41 -9.35 -0.06 -16.55
CA MET A 41 -9.96 -0.94 -15.55
C MET A 41 -11.22 -1.63 -16.08
N THR A 42 -12.06 -0.92 -16.83
CA THR A 42 -13.26 -1.50 -17.44
C THR A 42 -12.89 -2.63 -18.42
N ILE A 43 -11.91 -2.40 -19.29
CA ILE A 43 -11.41 -3.42 -20.23
C ILE A 43 -10.84 -4.62 -19.47
N ALA A 44 -10.00 -4.39 -18.46
CA ALA A 44 -9.37 -5.43 -17.66
C ALA A 44 -10.40 -6.36 -17.00
N VAL A 45 -11.41 -5.78 -16.35
CA VAL A 45 -12.47 -6.54 -15.66
C VAL A 45 -13.31 -7.32 -16.68
N LEU A 46 -13.77 -6.68 -17.75
CA LEU A 46 -14.57 -7.36 -18.78
C LEU A 46 -13.78 -8.49 -19.44
N ALA A 47 -12.51 -8.27 -19.75
CA ALA A 47 -11.64 -9.30 -20.34
C ALA A 47 -11.46 -10.50 -19.40
N THR A 48 -11.31 -10.26 -18.09
CA THR A 48 -11.17 -11.31 -17.09
C THR A 48 -12.46 -12.11 -16.94
N VAL A 49 -13.60 -11.44 -16.80
CA VAL A 49 -14.92 -12.06 -16.59
C VAL A 49 -15.37 -12.86 -17.81
N LEU A 50 -15.11 -12.37 -19.02
CA LEU A 50 -15.44 -13.05 -20.27
C LEU A 50 -14.38 -14.06 -20.73
N GLY A 51 -13.30 -14.20 -19.95
CA GLY A 51 -12.17 -15.07 -20.23
C GLY A 51 -12.52 -16.56 -20.13
N PRO A 52 -11.66 -17.44 -20.68
CA PRO A 52 -11.94 -18.88 -20.75
C PRO A 52 -11.91 -19.59 -19.39
N ARG A 53 -11.31 -18.96 -18.36
CA ARG A 53 -11.19 -19.53 -17.00
C ARG A 53 -12.46 -19.33 -16.15
N VAL A 54 -13.43 -18.54 -16.61
CA VAL A 54 -14.67 -18.26 -15.85
C VAL A 54 -15.79 -19.14 -16.37
N ALA A 55 -16.22 -20.10 -15.55
CA ALA A 55 -17.40 -20.90 -15.85
C ALA A 55 -18.69 -20.08 -15.72
N ALA A 56 -19.73 -20.41 -16.50
CA ALA A 56 -21.02 -19.73 -16.45
C ALA A 56 -21.65 -19.71 -15.04
N ALA A 57 -21.43 -20.77 -14.26
CA ALA A 57 -21.87 -20.87 -12.87
C ALA A 57 -21.15 -19.89 -11.91
N GLY A 58 -19.95 -19.41 -12.27
CA GLY A 58 -19.19 -18.43 -11.49
C GLY A 58 -19.61 -16.98 -11.73
N ILE A 59 -20.24 -16.68 -12.87
CA ILE A 59 -20.62 -15.32 -13.26
C ILE A 59 -21.53 -14.64 -12.23
N PRO A 60 -22.60 -15.29 -11.70
CA PRO A 60 -23.45 -14.68 -10.69
C PRO A 60 -22.68 -14.27 -9.42
N TRP A 61 -21.73 -15.10 -8.97
CA TRP A 61 -20.90 -14.81 -7.80
C TRP A 61 -19.98 -13.61 -8.02
N ILE A 62 -19.34 -13.53 -9.18
CA ILE A 62 -18.47 -12.42 -9.55
C ILE A 62 -19.27 -11.12 -9.62
N VAL A 63 -20.42 -11.13 -10.29
CA VAL A 63 -21.28 -9.93 -10.43
C VAL A 63 -21.80 -9.49 -9.07
N ALA A 64 -22.26 -10.42 -8.22
CA ALA A 64 -22.73 -10.10 -6.88
C ALA A 64 -21.62 -9.46 -6.02
N ALA A 65 -20.41 -10.03 -6.04
CA ALA A 65 -19.26 -9.47 -5.32
C ALA A 65 -18.86 -8.09 -5.85
N MET A 66 -18.83 -7.90 -7.17
CA MET A 66 -18.51 -6.61 -7.80
C MET A 66 -19.55 -5.53 -7.46
N VAL A 67 -20.84 -5.86 -7.50
CA VAL A 67 -21.91 -4.91 -7.16
C VAL A 67 -21.85 -4.56 -5.68
N ALA A 68 -21.66 -5.53 -4.80
CA ALA A 68 -21.54 -5.29 -3.36
C ALA A 68 -20.31 -4.42 -3.04
N GLY A 69 -19.12 -4.81 -3.51
CA GLY A 69 -17.89 -4.06 -3.28
C GLY A 69 -17.91 -2.68 -3.93
N GLY A 70 -18.42 -2.57 -5.16
CA GLY A 70 -18.55 -1.32 -5.89
C GLY A 70 -19.53 -0.35 -5.22
N ALA A 71 -20.66 -0.83 -4.69
CA ALA A 71 -21.62 -0.01 -3.97
C ALA A 71 -21.02 0.54 -2.66
N ILE A 72 -20.34 -0.30 -1.88
CA ILE A 72 -19.65 0.12 -0.64
C ILE A 72 -18.56 1.16 -0.96
N GLY A 73 -17.74 0.90 -1.98
CA GLY A 73 -16.69 1.83 -2.41
C GLY A 73 -17.25 3.16 -2.88
N LEU A 74 -18.32 3.15 -3.67
CA LEU A 74 -18.99 4.37 -4.15
C LEU A 74 -19.59 5.19 -3.00
N TYR A 75 -20.22 4.51 -2.03
CA TYR A 75 -20.74 5.16 -0.84
C TYR A 75 -19.62 5.81 -0.03
N ALA A 76 -18.57 5.05 0.30
CA ALA A 76 -17.43 5.56 1.07
C ALA A 76 -16.75 6.75 0.38
N ALA A 77 -16.52 6.67 -0.94
CA ALA A 77 -15.88 7.74 -1.71
C ALA A 77 -16.73 9.02 -1.78
N ARG A 78 -18.06 8.94 -1.68
CA ARG A 78 -18.96 10.11 -1.68
C ARG A 78 -19.17 10.71 -0.29
N ALA A 79 -19.07 9.90 0.76
CA ALA A 79 -19.37 10.32 2.13
C ALA A 79 -18.17 10.95 2.85
N VAL A 80 -16.94 10.61 2.46
CA VAL A 80 -15.70 11.08 3.12
C VAL A 80 -15.40 12.54 2.80
N GLN A 81 -15.01 13.30 3.83
CA GLN A 81 -14.61 14.70 3.68
C GLN A 81 -13.18 14.82 3.09
N MET A 82 -12.88 15.92 2.39
CA MET A 82 -11.56 16.13 1.80
C MET A 82 -10.41 16.15 2.83
N THR A 83 -10.70 16.52 4.08
CA THR A 83 -9.77 16.47 5.22
C THR A 83 -9.44 15.05 5.67
N GLN A 84 -10.32 14.08 5.37
CA GLN A 84 -10.20 12.66 5.72
C GLN A 84 -9.69 11.80 4.54
N MET A 85 -9.26 12.42 3.45
CA MET A 85 -8.71 11.66 2.31
C MET A 85 -7.52 10.77 2.68
N PRO A 86 -6.57 11.19 3.55
CA PRO A 86 -5.45 10.31 3.93
C PRO A 86 -5.86 9.00 4.60
N GLU A 87 -6.87 9.03 5.48
CA GLU A 87 -7.36 7.82 6.16
C GLU A 87 -8.14 6.92 5.21
N LEU A 88 -8.93 7.49 4.29
CA LEU A 88 -9.62 6.71 3.25
C LEU A 88 -8.60 5.98 2.36
N VAL A 89 -7.54 6.68 1.93
CA VAL A 89 -6.47 6.06 1.13
C VAL A 89 -5.78 4.94 1.91
N ALA A 90 -5.48 5.15 3.20
CA ALA A 90 -4.90 4.13 4.05
C ALA A 90 -5.78 2.87 4.09
N ILE A 91 -7.07 2.99 4.39
CA ILE A 91 -7.95 1.81 4.48
C ILE A 91 -8.14 1.12 3.12
N MET A 92 -8.13 1.86 2.00
CA MET A 92 -8.19 1.24 0.66
C MET A 92 -6.99 0.34 0.37
N HIS A 93 -5.77 0.73 0.76
CA HIS A 93 -4.60 -0.16 0.61
C HIS A 93 -4.72 -1.43 1.45
N SER A 94 -5.42 -1.36 2.59
CA SER A 94 -5.68 -2.56 3.39
C SER A 94 -6.49 -3.60 2.61
N LEU A 95 -7.49 -3.16 1.84
CA LEU A 95 -8.34 -4.05 1.04
C LEU A 95 -7.55 -4.71 -0.10
N VAL A 96 -6.57 -4.00 -0.68
CA VAL A 96 -5.66 -4.59 -1.69
C VAL A 96 -4.79 -5.68 -1.05
N GLY A 97 -4.22 -5.43 0.12
CA GLY A 97 -3.42 -6.41 0.85
C GLY A 97 -4.23 -7.65 1.25
N LEU A 98 -5.47 -7.46 1.73
CA LEU A 98 -6.39 -8.54 2.07
C LEU A 98 -6.78 -9.36 0.83
N ALA A 99 -7.07 -8.69 -0.30
CA ALA A 99 -7.36 -9.37 -1.55
C ALA A 99 -6.19 -10.24 -2.01
N ALA A 100 -4.94 -9.73 -1.94
CA ALA A 100 -3.75 -10.53 -2.25
C ALA A 100 -3.61 -11.75 -1.34
N CYS A 101 -3.90 -11.61 -0.03
CA CYS A 101 -3.91 -12.74 0.89
C CYS A 101 -4.96 -13.79 0.49
N LEU A 102 -6.20 -13.37 0.27
CA LEU A 102 -7.30 -14.26 -0.09
C LEU A 102 -7.05 -14.99 -1.40
N VAL A 103 -6.52 -14.28 -2.41
CA VAL A 103 -6.15 -14.89 -3.70
C VAL A 103 -4.98 -15.85 -3.53
N GLY A 104 -4.00 -15.56 -2.69
CA GLY A 104 -2.90 -16.48 -2.37
C GLY A 104 -3.38 -17.77 -1.69
N PHE A 105 -4.23 -17.66 -0.67
CA PHE A 105 -4.83 -18.83 -0.03
C PHE A 105 -5.69 -19.63 -1.00
N ALA A 106 -6.50 -18.95 -1.83
CA ALA A 106 -7.31 -19.59 -2.86
C ALA A 106 -6.45 -20.35 -3.88
N SER A 107 -5.33 -19.76 -4.33
CA SER A 107 -4.39 -20.40 -5.25
C SER A 107 -3.72 -21.63 -4.64
N TYR A 108 -3.43 -21.60 -3.33
CA TYR A 108 -2.79 -22.72 -2.64
C TYR A 108 -3.72 -23.93 -2.45
N VAL A 109 -5.01 -23.69 -2.17
CA VAL A 109 -6.00 -24.76 -2.00
C VAL A 109 -6.58 -25.25 -3.33
N ASP A 110 -6.36 -24.51 -4.43
CA ASP A 110 -6.85 -24.90 -5.74
C ASP A 110 -6.07 -26.10 -6.28
N THR A 111 -6.74 -27.24 -6.38
CA THR A 111 -6.17 -28.48 -6.91
C THR A 111 -6.35 -28.63 -8.41
N SER A 112 -6.94 -27.65 -9.10
CA SER A 112 -7.24 -27.73 -10.54
C SER A 112 -5.99 -27.67 -11.42
N ILE A 113 -4.93 -27.00 -10.94
CA ILE A 113 -3.64 -26.91 -11.60
C ILE A 113 -2.60 -27.64 -10.73
N GLN A 114 -1.96 -28.67 -11.30
CA GLN A 114 -0.96 -29.47 -10.60
C GLN A 114 0.43 -29.17 -11.14
N TYR A 115 1.19 -28.39 -10.36
CA TYR A 115 2.58 -28.09 -10.67
C TYR A 115 3.52 -29.18 -10.16
N THR A 116 4.63 -29.41 -10.85
CA THR A 116 5.64 -30.41 -10.45
C THR A 116 7.05 -29.86 -10.53
N GLY A 117 7.97 -30.44 -9.75
CA GLY A 117 9.39 -30.07 -9.76
C GLY A 117 9.62 -28.58 -9.46
N ALA A 118 10.40 -27.93 -10.31
CA ALA A 118 10.78 -26.53 -10.14
C ALA A 118 9.60 -25.55 -10.25
N GLU A 119 8.61 -25.85 -11.10
CA GLU A 119 7.44 -24.99 -11.29
C GLU A 119 6.58 -24.93 -10.02
N LYS A 120 6.43 -26.05 -9.33
CA LYS A 120 5.75 -26.11 -8.02
C LYS A 120 6.45 -25.21 -7.01
N ALA A 121 7.77 -25.34 -6.89
CA ALA A 121 8.55 -24.54 -5.95
C ALA A 121 8.47 -23.04 -6.25
N ILE A 122 8.49 -22.65 -7.52
CA ILE A 122 8.33 -21.24 -7.94
C ILE A 122 6.93 -20.73 -7.55
N HIS A 123 5.88 -21.47 -7.90
CA HIS A 123 4.50 -21.07 -7.59
C HIS A 123 4.24 -20.97 -6.08
N GLU A 124 4.76 -21.90 -5.29
CA GLU A 124 4.68 -21.84 -3.82
C GLU A 124 5.42 -20.63 -3.25
N ILE A 125 6.60 -20.28 -3.78
CA ILE A 125 7.31 -19.06 -3.39
C ILE A 125 6.51 -17.80 -3.75
N GLU A 126 5.88 -17.76 -4.93
CA GLU A 126 5.01 -16.65 -5.36
C GLU A 126 3.81 -16.47 -4.43
N ILE A 127 3.14 -17.56 -4.05
CA ILE A 127 2.06 -17.56 -3.04
C ILE A 127 2.58 -17.02 -1.71
N TYR A 128 3.70 -17.56 -1.22
CA TYR A 128 4.25 -17.23 0.09
C TYR A 128 4.62 -15.75 0.20
N VAL A 129 5.33 -15.23 -0.81
CA VAL A 129 5.73 -13.81 -0.88
C VAL A 129 4.51 -12.90 -1.09
N GLY A 130 3.56 -13.29 -1.94
CA GLY A 130 2.34 -12.52 -2.19
C GLY A 130 1.51 -12.33 -0.92
N ILE A 131 1.28 -13.40 -0.15
CA ILE A 131 0.57 -13.35 1.13
C ILE A 131 1.37 -12.56 2.17
N LEU A 132 2.69 -12.74 2.25
CA LEU A 132 3.56 -12.00 3.17
C LEU A 132 3.41 -10.48 2.97
N ILE A 133 3.59 -9.99 1.74
CA ILE A 133 3.48 -8.56 1.42
C ILE A 133 2.04 -8.08 1.62
N GLY A 134 1.04 -8.88 1.22
CA GLY A 134 -0.37 -8.57 1.40
C GLY A 134 -0.77 -8.41 2.87
N ALA A 135 -0.33 -9.30 3.75
CA ALA A 135 -0.65 -9.30 5.17
C ALA A 135 0.01 -8.12 5.91
N VAL A 136 1.27 -7.81 5.59
CA VAL A 136 1.96 -6.60 6.10
C VAL A 136 1.22 -5.34 5.65
N THR A 137 0.82 -5.29 4.37
CA THR A 137 0.09 -4.14 3.81
C THR A 137 -1.27 -3.97 4.48
N PHE A 138 -2.04 -5.05 4.64
CA PHE A 138 -3.35 -5.03 5.29
C PHE A 138 -3.26 -4.49 6.73
N SER A 139 -2.46 -5.15 7.55
CA SER A 139 -2.34 -4.82 8.98
C SER A 139 -1.73 -3.44 9.21
N GLY A 140 -0.67 -3.08 8.48
CA GLY A 140 -0.05 -1.76 8.57
C GLY A 140 -1.01 -0.63 8.16
N SER A 141 -1.79 -0.85 7.09
CA SER A 141 -2.78 0.11 6.61
C SER A 141 -3.93 0.34 7.58
N VAL A 142 -4.38 -0.71 8.29
CA VAL A 142 -5.39 -0.61 9.34
C VAL A 142 -4.89 0.25 10.51
N ILE A 143 -3.63 0.08 10.92
CA ILE A 143 -3.03 0.92 11.97
C ILE A 143 -2.84 2.37 11.49
N ALA A 144 -2.41 2.57 10.24
CA ALA A 144 -2.27 3.90 9.66
C ALA A 144 -3.63 4.64 9.63
N PHE A 145 -4.70 3.95 9.22
CA PHE A 145 -6.07 4.45 9.31
C PHE A 145 -6.45 4.80 10.76
N GLY A 146 -6.18 3.92 11.72
CA GLY A 146 -6.48 4.15 13.12
C GLY A 146 -5.77 5.39 13.69
N LYS A 147 -4.51 5.63 13.30
CA LYS A 147 -3.73 6.81 13.71
C LYS A 147 -4.23 8.10 13.06
N LEU A 148 -4.52 8.07 11.76
CA LEU A 148 -5.01 9.23 11.02
C LEU A 148 -6.43 9.65 11.45
N SER A 149 -7.28 8.68 11.79
CA SER A 149 -8.64 8.91 12.31
C SER A 149 -8.71 9.30 13.78
N GLY A 150 -7.56 9.38 14.46
CA GLY A 150 -7.48 9.69 15.90
C GLY A 150 -7.97 8.57 16.82
N LYS A 151 -8.36 7.40 16.29
CA LYS A 151 -8.77 6.22 17.08
C LYS A 151 -7.59 5.57 17.82
N ILE A 152 -6.39 5.70 17.26
CA ILE A 152 -5.11 5.27 17.84
C ILE A 152 -4.26 6.52 18.06
N GLY A 153 -3.60 6.61 19.22
CA GLY A 153 -2.73 7.73 19.52
C GLY A 153 -1.59 7.90 18.50
N GLY A 154 -1.28 9.15 18.15
CA GLY A 154 -0.19 9.48 17.23
C GLY A 154 1.22 9.32 17.81
N LYS A 155 1.36 9.01 19.12
CA LYS A 155 2.66 8.77 19.76
C LYS A 155 3.24 7.43 19.29
N PRO A 156 4.53 7.38 18.90
CA PRO A 156 5.19 6.12 18.58
C PRO A 156 5.16 5.15 19.77
N LEU A 157 4.76 3.91 19.52
CA LEU A 157 4.88 2.84 20.50
C LEU A 157 6.23 2.13 20.33
N LEU A 158 7.15 2.35 21.26
CA LEU A 158 8.49 1.77 21.23
C LEU A 158 8.55 0.56 22.16
N LEU A 159 8.52 -0.64 21.59
CA LEU A 159 8.74 -1.88 22.35
C LEU A 159 10.23 -2.05 22.68
N PRO A 160 10.57 -2.60 23.87
CA PRO A 160 11.95 -2.97 24.18
C PRO A 160 12.46 -3.99 23.15
N ALA A 161 13.70 -3.81 22.69
CA ALA A 161 14.35 -4.70 21.72
C ALA A 161 13.58 -4.91 20.39
N ARG A 162 12.80 -3.93 19.92
CA ARG A 162 12.02 -4.02 18.66
C ARG A 162 12.79 -4.56 17.45
N HIS A 163 14.06 -4.19 17.30
CA HIS A 163 14.88 -4.64 16.17
C HIS A 163 15.20 -6.13 16.27
N TRP A 164 15.38 -6.65 17.48
CA TRP A 164 15.54 -8.09 17.74
C TRP A 164 14.24 -8.85 17.52
N LEU A 165 13.09 -8.30 17.92
CA LEU A 165 11.78 -8.90 17.62
C LEU A 165 11.55 -9.01 16.11
N ASN A 166 11.86 -7.96 15.35
CA ASN A 166 11.74 -7.97 13.90
C ASN A 166 12.71 -8.96 13.24
N LEU A 167 13.95 -9.04 13.74
CA LEU A 167 14.93 -10.01 13.26
C LEU A 167 14.49 -11.44 13.54
N ALA A 168 14.00 -11.72 14.76
CA ALA A 168 13.47 -13.03 15.12
C ALA A 168 12.27 -13.41 14.23
N GLY A 169 11.33 -12.49 14.03
CA GLY A 169 10.20 -12.68 13.10
C GLY A 169 10.66 -13.01 11.68
N LEU A 170 11.66 -12.28 11.16
CA LEU A 170 12.24 -12.55 9.84
C LEU A 170 12.85 -13.95 9.75
N LEU A 171 13.63 -14.38 10.74
CA LEU A 171 14.22 -15.73 10.76
C LEU A 171 13.14 -16.82 10.79
N VAL A 172 12.08 -16.61 11.57
CA VAL A 172 10.95 -17.56 11.63
C VAL A 172 10.21 -17.61 10.30
N VAL A 173 9.97 -16.47 9.64
CA VAL A 173 9.36 -16.42 8.30
C VAL A 173 10.23 -17.11 7.26
N LEU A 174 11.56 -16.97 7.30
CA LEU A 174 12.45 -17.68 6.37
C LEU A 174 12.43 -19.19 6.63
N TRP A 175 12.42 -19.60 7.90
CA TRP A 175 12.35 -21.01 8.26
C TRP A 175 11.03 -21.65 7.81
N TYR A 176 9.88 -21.04 8.13
CA TYR A 176 8.58 -21.53 7.65
C TYR A 176 8.42 -21.44 6.13
N GLY A 177 9.12 -20.52 5.45
CA GLY A 177 9.15 -20.50 3.98
C GLY A 177 9.82 -21.74 3.41
N ARG A 178 10.90 -22.22 4.03
CA ARG A 178 11.52 -23.50 3.67
C ARG A 178 10.57 -24.68 3.94
N GLU A 179 9.95 -24.72 5.11
CA GLU A 179 9.00 -25.79 5.46
C GLU A 179 7.78 -25.82 4.53
N PHE A 180 7.32 -24.65 4.08
CA PHE A 180 6.23 -24.51 3.13
C PHE A 180 6.56 -25.15 1.77
N VAL A 181 7.70 -24.77 1.18
CA VAL A 181 8.13 -25.29 -0.14
C VAL A 181 8.48 -26.78 -0.09
N MET A 182 8.95 -27.27 1.06
CA MET A 182 9.28 -28.68 1.25
C MET A 182 8.09 -29.52 1.72
N ALA A 183 6.90 -28.92 1.85
CA ALA A 183 5.73 -29.61 2.38
C ALA A 183 5.28 -30.73 1.43
N PRO A 184 5.08 -31.96 1.94
CA PRO A 184 4.68 -33.11 1.12
C PRO A 184 3.20 -33.05 0.71
N SER A 185 2.38 -32.28 1.42
CA SER A 185 0.95 -32.14 1.17
C SER A 185 0.48 -30.71 1.43
N ILE A 186 -0.69 -30.37 0.85
CA ILE A 186 -1.36 -29.08 1.08
C ILE A 186 -1.65 -28.86 2.57
N GLU A 187 -2.07 -29.91 3.27
CA GLU A 187 -2.35 -29.86 4.70
C GLU A 187 -1.10 -29.55 5.52
N ALA A 188 0.04 -30.15 5.16
CA ALA A 188 1.30 -29.89 5.83
C ALA A 188 1.81 -28.45 5.59
N GLY A 189 1.68 -27.92 4.38
CA GLY A 189 2.12 -26.55 4.06
C GLY A 189 1.14 -25.46 4.52
N MET A 190 -0.12 -25.80 4.78
CA MET A 190 -1.09 -24.85 5.34
C MET A 190 -0.62 -24.27 6.69
N THR A 191 0.00 -25.11 7.54
CA THR A 191 0.49 -24.67 8.85
C THR A 191 1.58 -23.59 8.73
N PRO A 192 2.69 -23.82 8.00
CA PRO A 192 3.67 -22.78 7.70
C PRO A 192 3.08 -21.50 7.12
N LEU A 193 2.11 -21.63 6.21
CA LEU A 193 1.47 -20.49 5.55
C LEU A 193 0.69 -19.62 6.55
N ILE A 194 -0.10 -20.25 7.42
CA ILE A 194 -0.87 -19.57 8.47
C ILE A 194 0.06 -18.91 9.48
N VAL A 195 1.11 -19.62 9.93
CA VAL A 195 2.06 -19.08 10.90
C VAL A 195 2.79 -17.87 10.33
N MET A 196 3.27 -17.95 9.09
CA MET A 196 3.86 -16.80 8.40
C MET A 196 2.87 -15.64 8.31
N THR A 197 1.63 -15.91 7.90
CA THR A 197 0.60 -14.87 7.76
C THR A 197 0.34 -14.16 9.09
N ALA A 198 0.25 -14.91 10.19
CA ALA A 198 0.09 -14.34 11.53
C ALA A 198 1.29 -13.45 11.92
N ILE A 199 2.51 -13.89 11.64
CA ILE A 199 3.72 -13.08 11.90
C ILE A 199 3.74 -11.82 11.02
N ALA A 200 3.34 -11.94 9.75
CA ALA A 200 3.26 -10.82 8.82
C ALA A 200 2.24 -9.76 9.27
N LEU A 201 1.08 -10.19 9.77
CA LEU A 201 0.06 -9.31 10.36
C LEU A 201 0.61 -8.59 11.60
N LEU A 202 1.27 -9.32 12.51
CA LEU A 202 1.88 -8.74 13.70
C LEU A 202 3.01 -7.77 13.34
N PHE A 203 3.81 -8.11 12.33
CA PHE A 203 4.89 -7.26 11.83
C PHE A 203 4.35 -5.95 11.24
N GLY A 204 3.31 -6.00 10.42
CA GLY A 204 2.71 -4.78 9.86
C GLY A 204 2.12 -3.89 10.96
N ILE A 205 1.47 -4.45 11.98
CA ILE A 205 1.03 -3.71 13.17
C ILE A 205 2.23 -3.07 13.86
N HIS A 206 3.23 -3.87 14.20
CA HIS A 206 4.40 -3.42 14.96
C HIS A 206 5.16 -2.30 14.24
N MET A 207 5.40 -2.46 12.94
CA MET A 207 6.10 -1.50 12.10
C MET A 207 5.41 -0.14 12.10
N VAL A 208 4.10 -0.09 11.84
CA VAL A 208 3.37 1.19 11.78
C VAL A 208 3.12 1.78 13.16
N MET A 209 2.96 0.95 14.20
CA MET A 209 2.84 1.41 15.58
C MET A 209 4.08 2.17 16.07
N ALA A 210 5.27 1.78 15.59
CA ALA A 210 6.53 2.43 15.92
C ALA A 210 6.78 3.79 15.20
N ILE A 211 5.90 4.19 14.26
CA ILE A 211 6.04 5.44 13.51
C ILE A 211 5.14 6.53 14.09
N GLY A 212 5.61 7.78 14.14
CA GLY A 212 4.86 8.91 14.68
C GLY A 212 3.73 9.39 13.75
N GLY A 213 2.69 9.99 14.33
CA GLY A 213 1.55 10.56 13.59
C GLY A 213 1.96 11.57 12.50
N ALA A 214 2.98 12.39 12.77
CA ALA A 214 3.49 13.37 11.81
C ALA A 214 4.09 12.75 10.54
N ASP A 215 4.53 11.50 10.60
CA ASP A 215 5.12 10.77 9.47
C ASP A 215 4.13 9.85 8.75
N MET A 216 2.89 9.80 9.22
CA MET A 216 1.86 8.92 8.65
C MET A 216 1.66 9.10 7.14
N PRO A 217 1.73 10.32 6.56
CA PRO A 217 1.63 10.46 5.10
C PRO A 217 2.69 9.64 4.34
N VAL A 218 3.93 9.58 4.84
CA VAL A 218 5.00 8.75 4.25
C VAL A 218 4.66 7.27 4.39
N VAL A 219 4.13 6.85 5.54
CA VAL A 219 3.73 5.45 5.77
C VAL A 219 2.62 5.03 4.80
N VAL A 220 1.62 5.89 4.58
CA VAL A 220 0.55 5.61 3.61
C VAL A 220 1.10 5.45 2.20
N SER A 221 2.07 6.28 1.80
CA SER A 221 2.76 6.17 0.51
C SER A 221 3.61 4.88 0.39
N MET A 222 4.27 4.48 1.48
CA MET A 222 5.04 3.23 1.50
C MET A 222 4.11 2.01 1.39
N LEU A 223 3.00 2.01 2.12
CA LEU A 223 2.00 0.94 2.05
C LEU A 223 1.32 0.87 0.68
N ASN A 224 1.15 2.01 -0.01
CA ASN A 224 0.77 2.03 -1.42
C ASN A 224 1.79 1.25 -2.27
N SER A 225 3.09 1.48 -2.08
CA SER A 225 4.14 0.72 -2.77
C SER A 225 4.01 -0.79 -2.52
N TYR A 226 3.85 -1.20 -1.26
CA TYR A 226 3.67 -2.61 -0.90
C TYR A 226 2.41 -3.22 -1.52
N SER A 227 1.32 -2.47 -1.60
CA SER A 227 0.10 -2.91 -2.30
C SER A 227 0.35 -3.19 -3.79
N GLY A 228 1.18 -2.38 -4.45
CA GLY A 228 1.61 -2.60 -5.83
C GLY A 228 2.47 -3.86 -5.98
N TRP A 229 3.45 -4.07 -5.10
CA TRP A 229 4.27 -5.29 -5.12
C TRP A 229 3.46 -6.55 -4.79
N ALA A 230 2.47 -6.48 -3.90
CA ALA A 230 1.53 -7.57 -3.65
C ALA A 230 0.68 -7.90 -4.89
N ALA A 231 0.23 -6.88 -5.62
CA ALA A 231 -0.48 -7.07 -6.89
C ALA A 231 0.43 -7.70 -7.96
N ALA A 232 1.70 -7.28 -8.05
CA ALA A 232 2.66 -7.88 -8.96
C ALA A 232 2.96 -9.35 -8.62
N ALA A 233 3.13 -9.67 -7.34
CA ALA A 233 3.30 -11.05 -6.86
C ALA A 233 2.06 -11.91 -7.19
N THR A 234 0.86 -11.37 -6.99
CA THR A 234 -0.40 -12.01 -7.42
C THR A 234 -0.43 -12.21 -8.94
N GLY A 235 0.13 -11.28 -9.70
CA GLY A 235 0.27 -11.39 -11.15
C GLY A 235 1.15 -12.56 -11.57
N PHE A 236 2.31 -12.74 -10.93
CA PHE A 236 3.17 -13.91 -11.18
C PHE A 236 2.44 -15.22 -10.84
N MET A 237 1.87 -15.28 -9.64
CA MET A 237 1.11 -16.43 -9.14
C MET A 237 -0.03 -16.86 -10.08
N LEU A 238 -0.73 -15.90 -10.69
CA LEU A 238 -1.84 -16.19 -11.62
C LEU A 238 -1.42 -16.27 -13.09
N SER A 239 -0.13 -16.06 -13.37
CA SER A 239 0.43 -15.86 -14.72
C SER A 239 -0.34 -14.80 -15.52
N ASN A 240 -0.53 -13.63 -14.91
CA ASN A 240 -1.30 -12.51 -15.45
C ASN A 240 -0.43 -11.25 -15.63
N ASP A 241 -0.01 -11.02 -16.88
CA ASP A 241 0.84 -9.89 -17.27
C ASP A 241 0.27 -8.53 -16.88
N LEU A 242 -1.05 -8.35 -16.94
CA LEU A 242 -1.68 -7.08 -16.55
C LEU A 242 -1.39 -6.75 -15.08
N LEU A 243 -1.56 -7.73 -14.19
CA LEU A 243 -1.31 -7.55 -12.76
C LEU A 243 0.18 -7.34 -12.46
N ILE A 244 1.06 -8.03 -13.19
CA ILE A 244 2.51 -7.85 -13.07
C ILE A 244 2.89 -6.41 -13.41
N VAL A 245 2.46 -5.91 -14.57
CA VAL A 245 2.83 -4.57 -15.03
C VAL A 245 2.17 -3.48 -14.18
N THR A 246 0.87 -3.59 -13.92
CA THR A 246 0.16 -2.58 -13.11
C THR A 246 0.67 -2.55 -11.66
N GLY A 247 0.94 -3.72 -11.07
CA GLY A 247 1.53 -3.84 -9.74
C GLY A 247 2.93 -3.20 -9.68
N ALA A 248 3.79 -3.47 -10.66
CA ALA A 248 5.12 -2.85 -10.73
C ALA A 248 5.07 -1.33 -10.90
N LEU A 249 4.12 -0.81 -11.70
CA LEU A 249 3.90 0.63 -11.88
C LEU A 249 3.47 1.31 -10.58
N VAL A 250 2.49 0.74 -9.88
CA VAL A 250 2.01 1.26 -8.57
C VAL A 250 3.10 1.14 -7.52
N GLY A 251 3.79 -0.01 -7.47
CA GLY A 251 4.87 -0.30 -6.52
C GLY A 251 6.01 0.69 -6.64
N SER A 252 6.53 0.90 -7.85
CA SER A 252 7.59 1.86 -8.11
C SER A 252 7.16 3.31 -7.85
N SER A 253 5.95 3.70 -8.28
CA SER A 253 5.41 5.04 -8.03
C SER A 253 5.30 5.36 -6.54
N GLY A 254 4.78 4.43 -5.73
CA GLY A 254 4.68 4.60 -4.28
C GLY A 254 6.05 4.74 -3.60
N ALA A 255 7.05 3.98 -4.04
CA ALA A 255 8.41 4.06 -3.50
C ALA A 255 9.06 5.42 -3.81
N ILE A 256 8.93 5.89 -5.06
CA ILE A 256 9.44 7.20 -5.49
C ILE A 256 8.74 8.33 -4.73
N LEU A 257 7.41 8.27 -4.60
CA LEU A 257 6.63 9.27 -3.86
C LEU A 257 7.07 9.32 -2.39
N SER A 258 7.22 8.16 -1.74
CA SER A 258 7.69 8.08 -0.36
C SER A 258 9.05 8.75 -0.17
N TYR A 259 9.98 8.53 -1.11
CA TYR A 259 11.29 9.17 -1.09
C TYR A 259 11.20 10.70 -1.25
N ILE A 260 10.40 11.17 -2.21
CA ILE A 260 10.20 12.61 -2.44
C ILE A 260 9.56 13.27 -1.22
N MET A 261 8.57 12.63 -0.59
CA MET A 261 7.91 13.12 0.63
C MET A 261 8.90 13.22 1.79
N CYS A 262 9.71 12.18 2.03
CA CYS A 262 10.78 12.21 3.05
C CYS A 262 11.74 13.38 2.82
N ARG A 263 12.17 13.58 1.57
CA ARG A 263 13.07 14.69 1.22
C ARG A 263 12.42 16.06 1.42
N ALA A 264 11.15 16.21 1.06
CA ALA A 264 10.39 17.44 1.25
C ALA A 264 10.19 17.77 2.74
N MET A 265 10.09 16.74 3.60
CA MET A 265 10.00 16.88 5.05
C MET A 265 11.37 16.98 5.75
N ASN A 266 12.48 17.05 4.99
CA ASN A 266 13.84 17.04 5.50
C ASN A 266 14.15 15.86 6.46
N ARG A 267 13.62 14.67 6.14
CA ARG A 267 13.84 13.43 6.91
C ARG A 267 14.44 12.35 6.02
N ASN A 268 15.32 11.53 6.60
CA ASN A 268 15.86 10.35 5.92
C ASN A 268 14.79 9.26 5.85
N PHE A 269 14.58 8.66 4.68
CA PHE A 269 13.67 7.55 4.47
C PHE A 269 13.90 6.40 5.47
N ILE A 270 15.16 6.01 5.70
CA ILE A 270 15.50 4.91 6.62
C ILE A 270 15.11 5.27 8.06
N SER A 271 15.26 6.53 8.48
CA SER A 271 14.91 6.93 9.85
C SER A 271 13.40 6.93 10.10
N VAL A 272 12.60 7.24 9.06
CA VAL A 272 11.14 7.14 9.11
C VAL A 272 10.70 5.68 9.23
N ILE A 273 11.25 4.76 8.42
CA ILE A 273 10.91 3.33 8.47
C ILE A 273 11.34 2.68 9.77
N ALA A 274 12.54 3.01 10.26
CA ALA A 274 13.06 2.46 11.50
C ALA A 274 12.30 2.96 12.75
N GLY A 275 11.29 3.83 12.61
CA GLY A 275 10.57 4.43 13.73
C GLY A 275 11.49 5.23 14.64
N GLY A 276 12.53 5.84 14.08
CA GLY A 276 13.47 6.69 14.80
C GLY A 276 12.94 8.12 14.88
N PHE A 277 12.47 8.53 16.05
CA PHE A 277 12.30 9.95 16.32
C PHE A 277 13.68 10.61 16.33
N GLY A 278 13.98 11.37 15.28
CA GLY A 278 15.06 12.35 15.19
C GLY A 278 16.48 11.86 15.50
N THR A 279 17.25 11.44 14.48
CA THR A 279 18.71 11.72 14.33
C THR A 279 19.21 11.33 12.92
N GLY A 280 18.41 11.57 11.87
CA GLY A 280 18.87 11.39 10.48
C GLY A 280 19.85 12.46 9.99
N GLY A 281 20.04 13.51 10.77
CA GLY A 281 21.15 14.45 10.73
C GLY A 281 21.44 14.83 12.16
N GLY A 282 22.65 14.56 12.63
CA GLY A 282 23.10 14.96 13.96
C GLY A 282 23.15 16.47 14.05
N ALA A 283 22.06 17.13 14.44
CA ALA A 283 22.20 18.24 15.35
C ALA A 283 22.54 17.59 16.71
N PRO A 284 23.72 17.87 17.31
CA PRO A 284 23.96 17.52 18.70
C PRO A 284 22.76 17.99 19.52
N ALA A 285 22.38 17.24 20.55
CA ALA A 285 21.48 17.78 21.57
C ALA A 285 21.96 19.21 21.87
N ALA A 286 21.09 20.21 21.66
CA ALA A 286 21.44 21.60 21.86
C ALA A 286 22.17 21.66 23.21
N LYS A 287 23.40 22.17 23.20
CA LYS A 287 24.14 22.40 24.45
C LYS A 287 23.16 23.08 25.39
N ALA A 288 22.99 22.54 26.61
CA ALA A 288 22.15 23.15 27.63
C ALA A 288 22.56 24.63 27.76
N GLY A 289 21.80 25.55 27.15
CA GLY A 289 22.20 26.94 27.01
C GLY A 289 21.70 27.69 25.78
N GLU A 290 21.43 27.03 24.64
CA GLU A 290 20.79 27.72 23.50
C GLU A 290 19.26 27.73 23.68
N GLN A 291 18.79 28.60 24.58
CA GLN A 291 17.40 29.02 24.56
C GLN A 291 17.13 29.74 23.23
N PRO A 292 15.92 29.61 22.64
CA PRO A 292 15.58 30.35 21.43
C PRO A 292 15.92 31.83 21.64
N ALA A 293 16.85 32.34 20.83
CA ALA A 293 17.29 33.71 20.95
C ALA A 293 16.19 34.64 20.42
N GLY A 294 15.59 35.45 21.30
CA GLY A 294 14.61 36.48 20.95
C GLY A 294 13.35 36.45 21.82
N GLU A 295 12.74 37.63 22.01
CA GLU A 295 11.42 37.75 22.62
C GLU A 295 10.33 37.55 21.55
N VAL A 296 9.26 36.83 21.89
CA VAL A 296 8.08 36.70 21.04
C VAL A 296 7.36 38.04 21.02
N SER A 297 7.24 38.67 19.85
CA SER A 297 6.44 39.88 19.69
C SER A 297 5.00 39.53 19.32
N PRO A 298 4.02 39.68 20.23
CA PRO A 298 2.62 39.48 19.91
C PRO A 298 2.10 40.62 19.03
N VAL A 299 1.21 40.29 18.09
CA VAL A 299 0.53 41.27 17.24
C VAL A 299 -0.97 41.00 17.25
N SER A 300 -1.79 42.05 17.30
CA SER A 300 -3.24 41.94 17.27
C SER A 300 -3.77 41.77 15.84
N ALA A 301 -5.01 41.28 15.72
CA ALA A 301 -5.68 41.18 14.42
C ALA A 301 -5.85 42.56 13.73
N ALA A 302 -6.06 43.63 14.52
CA ALA A 302 -6.18 44.99 14.00
C ALA A 302 -4.85 45.52 13.44
N GLU A 303 -3.75 45.33 14.17
CA GLU A 303 -2.41 45.70 13.70
C GLU A 303 -1.99 44.89 12.46
N THR A 304 -2.31 43.60 12.44
CA THR A 304 -2.07 42.75 11.26
C THR A 304 -2.83 43.27 10.04
N SER A 305 -4.07 43.75 10.21
CA SER A 305 -4.87 44.33 9.13
C SER A 305 -4.20 45.59 8.55
N GLU A 306 -3.69 46.49 9.38
CA GLU A 306 -3.00 47.70 8.89
C GLU A 306 -1.68 47.34 8.21
N LEU A 307 -0.89 46.42 8.77
CA LEU A 307 0.34 45.91 8.14
C LEU A 307 0.06 45.31 6.75
N LEU A 308 -1.03 44.54 6.61
CA LEU A 308 -1.44 43.99 5.32
C LEU A 308 -1.94 45.06 4.34
N ARG A 309 -2.51 46.17 4.85
CA ARG A 309 -3.02 47.28 4.04
C ARG A 309 -1.89 48.17 3.49
N GLU A 310 -0.80 48.28 4.23
CA GLU A 310 0.43 48.96 3.79
C GLU A 310 1.33 48.05 2.92
N ALA A 311 1.16 46.73 3.03
CA ALA A 311 1.95 45.78 2.26
C ALA A 311 1.64 45.84 0.76
N LYS A 312 2.69 45.93 -0.06
CA LYS A 312 2.58 45.87 -1.53
C LYS A 312 2.48 44.44 -2.06
N ASN A 313 3.05 43.48 -1.34
CA ASN A 313 3.07 42.07 -1.70
C ASN A 313 2.87 41.24 -0.43
N VAL A 314 1.98 40.24 -0.51
CA VAL A 314 1.65 39.35 0.60
C VAL A 314 1.84 37.91 0.14
N ILE A 315 2.58 37.13 0.93
CA ILE A 315 2.73 35.69 0.75
C ILE A 315 2.04 35.00 1.93
N ILE A 316 1.04 34.17 1.64
CA ILE A 316 0.32 33.39 2.66
C ILE A 316 0.93 31.99 2.68
N VAL A 317 1.39 31.55 3.85
CA VAL A 317 1.94 30.20 4.07
C VAL A 317 0.94 29.41 4.94
N PRO A 318 0.00 28.67 4.34
CA PRO A 318 -0.94 27.83 5.09
C PRO A 318 -0.21 26.60 5.69
N GLY A 319 -0.73 26.09 6.80
CA GLY A 319 -0.25 24.89 7.49
C GLY A 319 -1.23 23.72 7.43
#